data_AF-A0A960E2Y5-F1
#
_entry.id   AF-A0A960E2Y5-F1
#
_cell.length_a   1.000
_cell.length_b   1.000
_cell.length_c   1.000
_cell.angle_alpha   90.00
_cell.angle_beta   90.00
_cell.angle_gamma   90.00
#
_symmetry.space_group_name_H-M   'P 1'
#
loop_
_entity.id
_entity.type
_entity.pdbx_description
1 polymer ?
#
loop_
_entity_poly.entity_id
_entity_poly.type
_entity_poly.pdbx_seq_one_letter_code
_entity_poly.pdbx_strand_id
1 'polypeptide(L)' 'LLEPADVAREVVVGLRDERFLILPHPEVAEYYRRRATDPDRWLAGMARLQDRIVSALADAPPPEPG' A
#
# COMPACT_ATOMS: atom_id res chain seq x y z
N LEU A 1 -1.66 -10.27 2.55
CA LEU A 1 -0.58 -9.55 1.85
C LEU A 1 -0.72 -9.89 0.37
N LEU A 2 -0.53 -8.94 -0.54
CA LEU A 2 -0.55 -9.25 -1.98
C LEU A 2 0.83 -9.80 -2.36
N GLU A 3 0.87 -10.89 -3.13
CA GLU A 3 2.14 -11.39 -3.64
C GLU A 3 2.67 -10.45 -4.74
N PRO A 4 4.00 -10.31 -4.91
CA PRO A 4 4.57 -9.50 -5.98
C PRO A 4 4.05 -9.90 -7.38
N ALA A 5 3.79 -11.19 -7.58
CA ALA A 5 3.23 -11.72 -8.82
C ALA A 5 1.80 -11.23 -9.10
N ASP A 6 1.00 -11.02 -8.05
CA ASP A 6 -0.36 -10.49 -8.19
C ASP A 6 -0.32 -9.02 -8.59
N VAL A 7 0.57 -8.22 -7.98
CA VAL A 7 0.80 -6.82 -8.38
C VAL A 7 1.22 -6.73 -9.85
N ALA A 8 2.18 -7.56 -10.26
CA ALA A 8 2.67 -7.58 -11.63
C ALA A 8 1.57 -7.93 -12.64
N ARG A 9 0.69 -8.89 -12.30
CA ARG A 9 -0.46 -9.26 -13.13
C ARG A 9 -1.38 -8.07 -13.36
N GLU A 10 -1.74 -7.34 -12.31
CA GLU A 10 -2.63 -6.18 -12.42
C GLU A 10 -2.04 -5.05 -13.28
N VAL A 11 -0.72 -4.85 -13.22
CA VAL A 11 -0.03 -3.90 -14.12
C VAL A 11 -0.17 -4.31 -15.58
N VAL A 12 0.07 -5.59 -15.91
CA VAL A 12 -0.06 -6.08 -17.30
C VAL A 12 -1.50 -5.92 -17.81
N VAL A 13 -2.50 -6.23 -16.98
CA VAL A 13 -3.90 -6.06 -17.33
C VAL A 13 -4.21 -4.57 -17.56
N GLY A 14 -3.83 -3.69 -16.63
CA GLY A 14 -4.10 -2.26 -16.76
C GLY A 14 -3.43 -1.61 -17.96
N LEU A 15 -2.23 -2.06 -18.35
CA LEU A 15 -1.57 -1.59 -19.57
C LEU A 15 -2.32 -2.03 -20.84
N ARG A 16 -2.84 -3.27 -20.88
CA ARG A 16 -3.67 -3.75 -22.00
C ARG A 16 -4.98 -2.98 -22.14
N ASP A 17 -5.55 -2.59 -21.00
CA ASP A 17 -6.80 -1.81 -20.93
C ASP A 17 -6.58 -0.30 -21.12
N GLU A 18 -5.34 0.14 -21.38
CA GLU A 18 -4.95 1.56 -21.47
C GLU A 18 -5.37 2.40 -20.23
N ARG A 19 -5.38 1.77 -19.06
CA ARG A 19 -5.71 2.45 -17.79
C ARG A 19 -4.52 3.29 -17.33
N PHE A 20 -4.74 4.59 -17.18
CA PHE A 20 -3.72 5.50 -16.67
C PHE A 20 -3.36 5.22 -15.19
N LEU A 21 -4.37 5.05 -14.33
CA LEU A 21 -4.16 4.75 -12.91
C LEU A 21 -4.47 3.27 -12.64
N ILE A 22 -3.42 2.47 -12.51
CA ILE A 22 -3.53 1.06 -12.17
C ILE A 22 -3.41 0.90 -10.65
N LEU A 23 -4.48 0.41 -10.03
CA LEU A 23 -4.52 0.15 -8.60
C LEU A 23 -4.50 -1.38 -8.39
N PRO A 24 -3.47 -1.95 -7.73
CA PRO A 24 -3.27 -3.41 -7.67
C PRO A 24 -4.34 -4.19 -6.92
N HIS A 25 -5.18 -3.52 -6.13
CA HIS A 25 -6.34 -4.13 -5.50
C HIS A 25 -7.43 -3.07 -5.24
N PRO A 26 -8.72 -3.46 -5.20
CA PRO A 26 -9.85 -2.53 -5.02
C PRO A 26 -9.72 -1.62 -3.78
N GLU A 27 -9.10 -2.10 -2.71
CA GLU A 27 -8.98 -1.37 -1.45
C GLU A 27 -8.07 -0.13 -1.56
N VAL A 28 -7.11 -0.08 -2.50
CA VAL A 28 -6.25 1.11 -2.71
C VAL A 28 -7.09 2.23 -3.31
N ALA A 29 -8.11 1.93 -4.11
CA ALA A 29 -8.98 2.96 -4.67
C ALA A 29 -9.69 3.75 -3.57
N GLU A 30 -10.11 3.05 -2.50
CA GLU A 30 -10.71 3.70 -1.35
C GLU A 30 -9.70 4.55 -0.58
N TYR A 31 -8.46 4.09 -0.45
CA TYR A 31 -7.39 4.88 0.18
C TYR A 31 -7.07 6.14 -0.60
N TYR A 32 -6.98 6.03 -1.93
CA TYR A 32 -6.78 7.18 -2.82
C TYR A 32 -7.92 8.19 -2.69
N ARG A 33 -9.17 7.71 -2.68
CA ARG A 33 -10.36 8.55 -2.50
C ARG A 33 -10.34 9.27 -1.15
N ARG A 34 -10.13 8.56 -0.04
CA ARG A 34 -10.08 9.15 1.30
C ARG A 34 -8.97 10.18 1.44
N ARG A 35 -7.79 9.90 0.90
CA ARG A 35 -6.68 10.86 0.85
C ARG A 35 -7.08 12.17 0.16
N ALA A 36 -7.87 12.09 -0.91
CA ALA A 36 -8.31 13.26 -1.67
C ALA A 36 -9.49 14.00 -1.02
N THR A 37 -10.43 13.28 -0.39
CA THR A 37 -11.68 13.86 0.12
C THR A 37 -11.62 14.27 1.60
N ASP A 38 -10.73 13.68 2.39
CA ASP A 38 -10.57 13.97 3.82
C ASP A 38 -9.08 13.86 4.24
N PRO A 39 -8.25 14.85 3.86
CA PRO A 39 -6.79 14.79 4.06
C PRO A 39 -6.38 14.75 5.54
N ASP A 40 -7.06 15.48 6.42
CA ASP A 40 -6.71 15.55 7.84
C ASP A 40 -6.92 14.20 8.54
N ARG A 41 -8.07 13.57 8.29
CA ARG A 41 -8.35 12.23 8.81
C ARG A 41 -7.40 11.19 8.23
N TRP A 42 -7.07 11.33 6.94
CA TRP A 42 -6.09 10.47 6.28
C TRP A 42 -4.72 10.58 6.94
N LEU A 43 -4.20 11.79 7.16
CA LEU A 43 -2.91 12.04 7.81
C LEU A 43 -2.86 11.46 9.21
N ALA A 44 -3.89 11.68 10.02
CA ALA A 44 -3.98 11.10 11.36
C ALA A 44 -3.99 9.55 11.33
N GLY A 45 -4.64 8.95 10.33
CA GLY A 45 -4.60 7.50 10.11
C GLY A 45 -3.22 6.99 9.72
N MET A 46 -2.54 7.68 8.81
CA MET A 46 -1.20 7.32 8.33
C MET A 46 -0.14 7.44 9.41
N ALA A 47 -0.20 8.47 10.26
CA ALA A 47 0.70 8.61 11.41
C ALA A 47 0.62 7.38 12.34
N ARG A 48 -0.60 6.97 12.72
CA ARG A 48 -0.81 5.77 13.54
C ARG A 48 -0.35 4.47 12.86
N LEU A 49 -0.49 4.37 11.54
CA LEU A 49 0.02 3.22 10.80
C LEU A 49 1.55 3.20 10.81
N GLN A 50 2.19 4.35 10.56
CA GLN A 50 3.63 4.50 10.60
C GLN A 50 4.21 4.10 11.96
N ASP A 51 3.63 4.58 13.06
CA ASP A 51 4.08 4.23 14.41
C ASP A 51 4.07 2.71 14.64
N ARG A 52 3.00 2.02 14.20
CA ARG A 52 2.90 0.56 14.30
C ARG A 52 3.94 -0.17 13.45
N ILE A 53 4.19 0.31 12.23
CA ILE A 53 5.18 -0.30 11.34
C ILE A 53 6.58 -0.11 11.92
N VAL A 54 6.91 1.12 12.34
CA VAL A 54 8.22 1.44 12.92
C VAL A 54 8.46 0.64 14.19
N SER A 55 7.47 0.54 15.08
CA SER A 55 7.56 -0.32 16.26
C SER A 55 7.81 -1.78 15.87
N ALA A 56 7.01 -2.33 14.96
CA ALA A 56 7.16 -3.73 14.53
C ALA A 56 8.53 -4.01 13.88
N LEU A 57 9.11 -3.04 13.16
CA LEU A 57 10.45 -3.16 12.59
C LEU A 57 11.55 -3.04 13.65
N ALA A 58 11.34 -2.24 14.69
CA ALA A 58 12.27 -2.14 15.82
C ALA A 58 12.28 -3.40 16.68
N ASP A 59 11.14 -4.08 16.78
CA ASP A 59 10.97 -5.33 17.52
C ASP A 59 11.38 -6.57 16.71
N ALA A 60 11.73 -6.42 15.43
CA ALA A 60 12.14 -7.53 14.57
C ALA A 60 13.54 -8.04 14.96
N PRO A 61 13.74 -9.38 15.05
CA PRO A 61 15.07 -9.93 15.28
C PRO A 61 16.02 -9.52 14.14
N PRO A 62 17.32 -9.31 14.43
CA PRO A 62 18.29 -8.98 13.40
C PRO A 62 18.28 -10.07 12.31
N PRO A 63 18.48 -9.71 11.03
CA PRO A 63 18.54 -10.70 9.97
C PRO A 63 19.65 -11.70 10.27
N GLU A 64 19.34 -12.99 10.13
CA GLU A 64 20.31 -14.08 10.31
C GLU A 64 21.53 -13.82 9.41
N PRO A 65 22.76 -13.92 9.94
CA PRO A 65 23.95 -13.84 9.11
C PRO A 65 23.93 -15.00 8.11
N GLY A 66 24.02 -14.65 6.82
CA GLY A 66 24.12 -15.61 5.72
C GLY A 66 25.45 -16.35 5.68
#